data_AF-A0A2E5VA36-F1
#
_entry.id   AF-A0A2E5VA36-F1
#
_cell.length_a   1.000
_cell.length_b   1.000
_cell.length_c   1.000
_cell.angle_alpha   90.00
_cell.angle_beta   90.00
_cell.angle_gamma   90.00
#
_symmetry.space_group_name_H-M   'P 1'
#
loop_
_entity.id
_entity.type
_entity.pdbx_description
1 polymer ?
#
loop_
_entity_poly.entity_id
_entity_poly.type
_entity_poly.pdbx_seq_one_letter_code
_entity_poly.pdbx_strand_id
1 'polypeptide(L)'
;MIRKNPSSISKILNSKLGKMSNLIKEINRHNKITSKIKGLLPKEDADHLVDANISKDGTLILLVDSSEWAARIRYIAPDLVKKKIIVKVLPQKN
;
A
#
# COMPACT_ATOMS: atom_id res chain seq x y z
N MET A 1 -14.96 15.54 39.02
CA MET A 1 -14.80 15.20 37.59
C MET A 1 -13.31 15.06 37.29
N ILE A 2 -12.82 13.87 36.96
CA ILE A 2 -11.40 13.64 36.66
C ILE A 2 -11.15 14.02 35.20
N ARG A 3 -10.41 15.10 34.96
CA ARG A 3 -9.96 15.47 33.61
C ARG A 3 -8.82 14.51 33.21
N LYS A 4 -9.09 13.58 32.28
CA LYS A 4 -8.03 12.77 31.64
C LYS A 4 -7.27 13.67 30.66
N ASN A 5 -5.99 13.90 30.93
CA ASN A 5 -5.12 14.57 29.95
C ASN A 5 -5.01 13.72 28.68
N PRO A 6 -5.04 14.32 27.48
CA PRO A 6 -4.85 13.60 26.24
C PRO A 6 -3.45 12.98 26.23
N SER A 7 -3.37 11.67 26.05
CA SER A 7 -2.10 10.98 25.89
C SER A 7 -1.49 11.37 24.54
N SER A 8 -0.17 11.59 24.52
CA SER A 8 0.56 11.84 23.28
C SER A 8 0.31 10.72 22.27
N ILE A 9 -0.02 11.09 21.03
CA ILE A 9 -0.31 10.17 19.91
C ILE A 9 0.80 9.14 19.78
N SER A 10 2.07 9.56 19.90
CA SER A 10 3.24 8.69 19.83
C SER A 10 3.21 7.57 20.88
N LYS A 11 2.69 7.84 22.08
CA LYS A 11 2.60 6.87 23.18
C LYS A 11 1.48 5.85 22.95
N ILE A 12 0.39 6.27 22.32
CA ILE A 12 -0.72 5.39 21.90
C ILE A 12 -0.28 4.52 20.72
N LEU A 13 0.41 5.10 19.74
CA LEU A 13 0.98 4.39 18.59
C LEU A 13 1.93 3.28 19.04
N ASN A 14 2.77 3.54 20.04
CA ASN A 14 3.76 2.56 20.52
C ASN A 14 3.21 1.58 21.56
N SER A 15 1.93 1.66 21.93
CA SER A 15 1.34 0.73 22.90
C SER A 15 1.04 -0.62 22.24
N LYS A 16 1.60 -1.71 22.80
CA LYS A 16 1.54 -3.06 22.22
C LYS A 16 0.13 -3.69 22.15
N LEU A 17 -0.87 -3.09 22.79
CA LEU A 17 -2.23 -3.64 22.97
C LEU A 17 -3.28 -2.73 22.33
N GLY A 18 -3.98 -3.21 21.30
CA GLY A 18 -5.19 -2.56 20.78
C GLY A 18 -5.33 -2.52 19.25
N LYS A 19 -6.45 -1.98 18.77
CA LYS A 19 -6.78 -1.81 17.34
C LYS A 19 -5.73 -0.98 16.58
N MET A 20 -5.02 -0.08 17.26
CA MET A 20 -4.00 0.80 16.67
C MET A 20 -2.67 0.07 16.38
N SER A 21 -2.25 -0.88 17.21
CA SER A 21 -1.03 -1.66 16.94
C SER A 21 -1.21 -2.61 15.75
N ASN A 22 -2.43 -3.10 15.55
CA ASN A 22 -2.80 -3.82 14.33
C ASN A 22 -2.73 -2.94 13.08
N LEU A 23 -3.10 -1.66 13.19
CA LEU A 23 -2.96 -0.71 12.07
C LEU A 23 -1.50 -0.48 11.69
N ILE A 24 -0.59 -0.32 12.67
CA ILE A 24 0.85 -0.18 12.42
C ILE A 24 1.41 -1.44 11.76
N LYS A 25 1.01 -2.63 12.24
CA LYS A 25 1.40 -3.89 11.60
C LYS A 25 0.94 -3.95 10.15
N GLU A 26 -0.27 -3.49 9.85
CA GLU A 26 -0.82 -3.50 8.50
C GLU A 26 -0.11 -2.50 7.59
N ILE A 27 0.19 -1.29 8.08
CA ILE A 27 1.03 -0.30 7.37
C ILE A 27 2.40 -0.90 7.05
N ASN A 28 3.06 -1.53 8.02
CA ASN A 28 4.35 -2.17 7.80
C ASN A 28 4.27 -3.33 6.80
N ARG A 29 3.17 -4.10 6.82
CA ARG A 29 2.90 -5.17 5.85
C ARG A 29 2.77 -4.59 4.44
N HIS A 30 1.99 -3.52 4.28
CA HIS A 30 1.81 -2.83 3.00
C HIS A 30 3.15 -2.28 2.48
N ASN A 31 3.88 -1.52 3.30
CA ASN A 31 5.20 -1.01 2.92
C ASN A 31 6.16 -2.11 2.45
N LYS A 32 6.17 -3.26 3.14
CA LYS A 32 7.01 -4.41 2.74
C LYS A 32 6.59 -5.00 1.39
N ILE A 33 5.29 -5.08 1.12
CA ILE A 33 4.77 -5.57 -0.16
C ILE A 33 5.13 -4.56 -1.26
N THR A 34 4.85 -3.28 -1.04
CA THR A 34 5.16 -2.19 -1.97
C THR A 34 6.64 -2.17 -2.34
N SER A 35 7.55 -2.21 -1.36
CA SER A 35 8.99 -2.24 -1.64
C SER A 35 9.42 -3.48 -2.44
N LYS A 36 8.81 -4.64 -2.18
CA LYS A 36 9.09 -5.85 -2.97
C LYS A 36 8.64 -5.71 -4.41
N ILE A 37 7.44 -5.18 -4.66
CA ILE A 37 6.93 -4.98 -6.01
C ILE A 37 7.76 -3.92 -6.74
N LYS A 38 8.15 -2.82 -6.08
CA LYS A 38 9.06 -1.82 -6.67
C LYS A 38 10.37 -2.43 -7.13
N GLY A 39 10.92 -3.40 -6.39
CA GLY A 39 12.14 -4.12 -6.79
C GLY A 39 11.99 -5.06 -7.98
N LEU A 40 10.75 -5.40 -8.39
CA LEU A 40 10.48 -6.26 -9.55
C LEU A 40 10.12 -5.44 -10.81
N LEU A 41 9.74 -4.17 -10.63
CA LEU A 41 9.38 -3.29 -11.73
C LEU A 41 10.62 -2.60 -12.30
N PRO A 42 10.60 -2.24 -13.60
CA PRO A 42 11.54 -1.27 -14.13
C PRO A 42 11.50 0.02 -13.30
N LYS A 43 12.65 0.68 -13.16
CA LYS A 43 12.81 1.84 -12.27
C LYS A 43 11.73 2.91 -12.49
N GLU A 44 11.46 3.23 -13.76
CA GLU A 44 10.45 4.22 -14.12
C GLU A 44 9.05 3.81 -13.61
N ASP A 45 8.64 2.57 -13.84
CA ASP A 45 7.35 2.05 -13.37
C ASP A 45 7.26 2.00 -11.83
N ALA A 46 8.38 1.74 -11.16
CA ALA A 46 8.46 1.65 -9.70
C ALA A 46 8.29 3.02 -8.99
N ASP A 47 8.72 4.11 -9.64
CA ASP A 47 8.59 5.46 -9.11
C ASP A 47 7.12 5.91 -9.04
N HIS A 48 6.30 5.42 -9.97
CA HIS A 48 4.87 5.71 -10.05
C HIS A 48 3.98 4.76 -9.25
N LEU A 49 4.55 3.69 -8.68
CA LEU A 49 3.84 2.82 -7.74
C LEU A 49 3.74 3.48 -6.36
N VAL A 50 2.51 3.75 -5.94
CA VAL A 50 2.18 4.39 -4.66
C VAL A 50 2.04 3.36 -3.55
N ASP A 51 1.26 2.31 -3.81
CA ASP A 51 1.03 1.23 -2.85
C ASP A 51 0.75 -0.10 -3.57
N ALA A 52 1.02 -1.20 -2.90
CA ALA A 52 0.70 -2.53 -3.37
C ALA A 52 0.12 -3.37 -2.24
N ASN A 53 -0.95 -4.09 -2.52
CA ASN A 53 -1.59 -4.99 -1.58
C ASN A 53 -1.98 -6.30 -2.25
N ILE A 54 -2.08 -7.36 -1.46
CA ILE A 54 -2.60 -8.65 -1.91
C ILE A 54 -3.91 -8.87 -1.18
N SER A 55 -5.00 -8.96 -1.94
CA SER A 55 -6.32 -9.28 -1.41
C SER A 55 -6.37 -10.71 -0.86
N LYS A 56 -7.40 -11.01 -0.05
CA LYS A 56 -7.56 -12.33 0.58
C LYS A 56 -7.69 -13.48 -0.43
N ASP A 57 -8.22 -13.19 -1.62
CA ASP A 57 -8.33 -14.12 -2.76
C ASP A 57 -7.00 -14.28 -3.53
N GLY A 58 -5.93 -13.59 -3.11
CA GLY A 58 -4.63 -13.62 -3.77
C GLY A 58 -4.48 -12.66 -4.95
N THR A 59 -5.47 -11.80 -5.21
CA THR A 59 -5.38 -10.76 -6.25
C THR A 59 -4.37 -9.70 -5.84
N LEU A 60 -3.40 -9.39 -6.72
CA LEU A 60 -2.46 -8.29 -6.51
C LEU A 60 -3.12 -6.98 -6.95
N ILE A 61 -3.25 -6.04 -6.02
CA ILE A 61 -3.76 -4.69 -6.26
C ILE A 61 -2.58 -3.73 -6.25
N LEU A 62 -2.40 -3.00 -7.35
CA LEU A 62 -1.39 -1.96 -7.49
C LEU A 62 -2.08 -0.60 -7.57
N LEU A 63 -1.62 0.35 -6.78
CA LEU A 63 -2.07 1.73 -6.79
C LEU A 63 -0.97 2.60 -7.37
N VAL A 64 -1.30 3.37 -8.40
CA VAL A 64 -0.36 4.27 -9.09
C VAL A 64 -0.85 5.70 -9.09
N ASP A 65 0.01 6.65 -9.40
CA ASP A 65 -0.30 8.07 -9.38
C ASP A 65 -1.10 8.59 -10.59
N SER A 66 -1.05 7.88 -11.73
CA SER A 66 -1.61 8.36 -12.99
C SER A 66 -2.15 7.23 -13.88
N SER A 67 -2.99 7.61 -14.83
CA SER A 67 -3.72 6.67 -15.69
C SER A 67 -2.79 6.03 -16.74
N GLU A 68 -1.80 6.78 -17.19
CA GLU A 68 -0.76 6.39 -18.14
C GLU A 68 0.05 5.23 -17.55
N TRP A 69 0.52 5.36 -16.31
CA TRP A 69 1.24 4.30 -15.62
C TRP A 69 0.34 3.12 -15.26
N ALA A 70 -0.95 3.35 -15.00
CA ALA A 70 -1.88 2.25 -14.82
C ALA A 70 -2.04 1.40 -16.08
N ALA A 71 -2.13 2.03 -17.25
CA ALA A 71 -2.20 1.33 -18.54
C ALA A 71 -0.90 0.57 -18.84
N ARG A 72 0.26 1.22 -18.65
CA ARG A 72 1.56 0.61 -18.85
C ARG A 72 1.78 -0.61 -17.95
N ILE A 73 1.50 -0.49 -16.65
CA ILE A 73 1.63 -1.62 -15.71
C ILE A 73 0.68 -2.76 -16.07
N ARG A 74 -0.55 -2.49 -16.52
CA ARG A 74 -1.46 -3.56 -17.00
C ARG A 74 -0.90 -4.31 -18.21
N TYR A 75 -0.15 -3.64 -19.07
CA TYR A 75 0.46 -4.25 -20.25
C TYR A 75 1.60 -5.20 -19.87
N ILE A 76 2.47 -4.80 -18.93
CA ILE A 76 3.64 -5.62 -18.49
C ILE A 76 3.30 -6.63 -17.39
N ALA A 77 2.18 -6.43 -16.68
CA ALA A 77 1.73 -7.25 -15.55
C ALA A 77 1.67 -8.77 -15.81
N PRO A 78 1.20 -9.25 -16.98
CA PRO A 78 1.17 -10.69 -17.29
C PRO A 78 2.53 -11.36 -17.19
N ASP A 79 3.61 -10.64 -17.50
CA ASP A 79 4.99 -11.17 -17.45
C ASP A 79 5.56 -11.15 -16.02
N LEU A 80 5.04 -10.28 -15.15
CA LEU A 80 5.51 -10.10 -13.78
C LEU A 80 4.88 -11.10 -12.80
N VAL A 81 3.60 -11.44 -12.97
CA VAL A 81 2.89 -12.32 -12.04
C VAL A 81 1.83 -13.16 -12.76
N LYS A 82 1.86 -14.48 -12.56
CA LYS A 82 0.82 -15.43 -13.04
C LYS A 82 -0.53 -15.31 -12.31
N LYS A 83 -0.71 -14.30 -11.46
CA LYS A 83 -1.93 -14.10 -10.65
C LYS A 83 -2.74 -12.94 -11.23
N LYS A 84 -4.02 -12.89 -10.87
CA LYS A 84 -4.89 -11.77 -11.21
C LYS A 84 -4.31 -10.46 -10.64
N ILE A 85 -4.16 -9.46 -11.51
CA ILE A 85 -3.69 -8.12 -11.15
C ILE A 85 -4.82 -7.11 -11.38
N ILE A 86 -5.01 -6.20 -10.43
CA ILE A 86 -5.87 -5.03 -10.56
C ILE A 86 -5.01 -3.79 -10.38
N VAL A 87 -4.98 -2.91 -11.39
CA VAL A 87 -4.25 -1.64 -11.31
C VAL A 87 -5.25 -0.50 -11.16
N LYS A 88 -5.09 0.30 -10.10
CA LYS A 88 -5.92 1.45 -9.75
C LYS A 88 -5.08 2.72 -9.78
N VAL A 89 -5.72 3.83 -10.12
CA VAL A 89 -5.12 5.16 -10.08
C VAL A 89 -5.57 5.85 -8.79
N LEU A 90 -4.68 6.60 -8.17
CA LEU A 90 -5.03 7.50 -7.07
C LEU A 90 -6.14 8.46 -7.54
N PRO A 91 -7.20 8.68 -6.74
CA PRO A 91 -8.20 9.68 -7.06
C PRO A 91 -7.52 11.05 -7.06
N GLN A 92 -7.63 11.77 -8.17
CA GLN A 92 -7.16 13.15 -8.23
C GLN A 92 -8.05 14.02 -7.33
N LYS A 93 -7.42 14.85 -6.49
CA LYS A 93 -8.14 15.88 -5.75
C LYS A 93 -8.49 17.00 -6.72
N ASN A 94 -9.76 17.07 -7.13
CA ASN A 94 -10.34 18.29 -7.66
C ASN A 94 -10.66 19.26 -6.52
#